data_AF-A0A2R6GK37-F1
#
_entry.id   AF-A0A2R6GK37-F1
#
_cell.length_a   1.000
_cell.length_b   1.000
_cell.length_c   1.000
_cell.angle_alpha   90.00
_cell.angle_beta   90.00
_cell.angle_gamma   90.00
#
_symmetry.space_group_name_H-M   'P 1'
#
loop_
_entity.id
_entity.type
_entity.pdbx_description
1 polymer ?
#
loop_
_entity_poly.entity_id
_entity_poly.type
_entity_poly.pdbx_seq_one_letter_code
_entity_poly.pdbx_strand_id
1 'polypeptide(L)' 'MLTDRRLELVDAIRKTEPASITDLADDIERDVAAVHRDLNTLFEVGVIAYEADGGRKRPRLKHEHVFVEPIV' A
#
# COMPACT_ATOMS: atom_id res chain seq x y z
N MET A 1 10.46 -8.31 3.92
CA MET A 1 9.88 -9.36 3.03
C MET A 1 8.49 -8.95 2.59
N LEU A 2 8.14 -9.14 1.32
CA LEU A 2 6.73 -9.10 0.91
C LEU A 2 6.05 -10.38 1.37
N THR A 3 4.99 -10.21 2.13
CA THR A 3 4.08 -11.30 2.53
C THR A 3 2.87 -11.26 1.60
N ASP A 4 2.06 -12.32 1.59
CA ASP A 4 0.80 -12.35 0.83
C ASP A 4 -0.10 -11.14 1.15
N ARG A 5 -0.13 -10.75 2.43
CA ARG A 5 -0.86 -9.56 2.90
C ARG A 5 -0.35 -8.23 2.35
N ARG A 6 0.93 -8.14 1.98
CA ARG A 6 1.51 -6.93 1.37
C ARG A 6 1.33 -6.92 -0.14
N LEU A 7 1.36 -8.08 -0.77
CA LEU A 7 0.99 -8.24 -2.18
C LEU A 7 -0.47 -7.84 -2.40
N GLU A 8 -1.37 -8.26 -1.52
CA GLU A 8 -2.78 -7.82 -1.51
C GLU A 8 -2.91 -6.29 -1.49
N LEU A 9 -2.12 -5.59 -0.66
CA LEU A 9 -2.12 -4.12 -0.62
C LEU A 9 -1.63 -3.48 -1.91
N VAL A 10 -0.59 -4.04 -2.53
CA VAL A 10 -0.06 -3.55 -3.82
C VAL A 10 -1.13 -3.68 -4.90
N ASP A 11 -1.81 -4.82 -4.96
CA ASP A 11 -2.89 -5.06 -5.92
C ASP A 11 -4.10 -4.17 -5.66
N ALA A 12 -4.49 -3.99 -4.39
CA ALA A 12 -5.60 -3.12 -4.02
C ALA A 12 -5.33 -1.65 -4.37
N ILE A 13 -4.14 -1.13 -4.04
CA ILE A 13 -3.74 0.24 -4.43
C ILE A 13 -3.81 0.45 -5.94
N ARG A 14 -3.37 -0.54 -6.73
CA ARG A 14 -3.44 -0.49 -8.19
C ARG A 14 -4.87 -0.49 -8.71
N LYS A 15 -5.77 -1.22 -8.08
CA LYS A 15 -7.16 -1.41 -8.55
C LYS A 15 -8.09 -0.29 -8.13
N THR A 16 -7.94 0.23 -6.90
CA THR A 16 -8.93 1.13 -6.31
C THR A 16 -8.46 2.59 -6.20
N GLU A 17 -7.16 2.85 -6.40
CA GLU A 17 -6.55 4.18 -6.27
C GLU A 17 -7.02 4.95 -5.01
N PRO A 18 -6.95 4.32 -3.83
CA PRO A 18 -7.68 4.73 -2.64
C PRO A 18 -7.37 6.18 -2.24
N ALA A 19 -8.38 6.93 -1.80
CA ALA A 19 -8.22 8.34 -1.42
C ALA A 19 -7.55 8.53 -0.05
N SER A 20 -7.37 7.46 0.73
CA SER A 20 -6.66 7.44 2.01
C SER A 20 -6.28 6.03 2.44
N ILE A 21 -5.52 5.93 3.54
CA ILE A 21 -5.21 4.64 4.18
C ILE A 21 -6.48 3.97 4.74
N THR A 22 -7.44 4.77 5.24
CA THR A 22 -8.71 4.26 5.77
C THR A 22 -9.56 3.69 4.65
N ASP A 23 -9.71 4.40 3.53
CA ASP A 23 -10.48 3.90 2.38
C ASP A 23 -9.91 2.58 1.87
N LEU A 24 -8.57 2.47 1.77
CA LEU A 24 -7.92 1.22 1.38
C LEU A 24 -8.20 0.08 2.35
N ALA A 25 -8.24 0.37 3.66
CA ALA A 25 -8.50 -0.63 4.68
C ALA A 25 -9.94 -1.15 4.61
N ASP A 26 -10.89 -0.24 4.33
CA ASP A 26 -12.29 -0.58 4.12
C ASP A 26 -12.48 -1.41 2.83
N ASP A 27 -11.80 -1.05 1.74
CA ASP A 27 -11.84 -1.76 0.44
C ASP A 27 -11.43 -3.24 0.53
N ILE A 28 -10.51 -3.57 1.44
CA ILE A 28 -9.97 -4.93 1.64
C ILE A 28 -10.43 -5.57 2.95
N GLU A 29 -11.39 -4.94 3.64
CA GLU A 29 -11.98 -5.41 4.90
C GLU A 29 -10.93 -5.73 6.00
N ARG A 30 -9.93 -4.85 6.16
CA ARG A 30 -8.84 -5.02 7.14
C ARG A 30 -8.79 -3.89 8.16
N ASP A 31 -8.23 -4.19 9.33
CA ASP A 31 -7.94 -3.19 10.36
C ASP A 31 -6.96 -2.12 9.85
N VAL A 32 -7.31 -0.84 10.05
CA VAL A 32 -6.53 0.33 9.60
C VAL A 32 -5.11 0.32 10.18
N ALA A 33 -4.94 -0.08 11.45
CA ALA A 33 -3.61 -0.09 12.06
C ALA A 33 -2.72 -1.18 11.45
N ALA A 34 -3.28 -2.34 11.11
CA ALA A 34 -2.57 -3.38 10.36
C ALA A 34 -2.19 -2.91 8.96
N VAL A 35 -3.10 -2.27 8.23
CA VAL A 35 -2.82 -1.70 6.91
C VAL A 35 -1.72 -0.65 6.99
N HIS A 36 -1.80 0.28 7.94
CA HIS A 36 -0.78 1.31 8.12
C HIS A 36 0.62 0.72 8.38
N ARG A 37 0.74 -0.33 9.20
CA ARG A 37 2.03 -1.01 9.46
C ARG A 37 2.62 -1.63 8.18
N ASP A 38 1.79 -2.30 7.39
CA ASP A 38 2.23 -2.92 6.15
C ASP A 38 2.58 -1.88 5.07
N LEU A 39 1.78 -0.82 4.93
CA LEU A 39 2.10 0.29 4.04
C LEU A 39 3.38 1.02 4.45
N ASN A 40 3.65 1.17 5.75
CA ASN A 40 4.91 1.74 6.22
C ASN A 40 6.11 0.88 5.77
N THR A 41 5.98 -0.45 5.86
CA THR A 41 7.01 -1.37 5.36
C THR A 41 7.21 -1.18 3.86
N LEU A 42 6.13 -1.10 3.08
CA LEU A 42 6.19 -0.91 1.62
C LEU A 42 6.77 0.45 1.23
N PHE A 43 6.51 1.49 2.01
CA PHE A 43 7.05 2.82 1.81
C PHE A 43 8.56 2.85 2.07
N GLU A 44 9.02 2.23 3.17
CA GLU A 44 10.44 2.16 3.53
C GLU A 44 11.28 1.47 2.46
N VAL A 45 10.75 0.42 1.82
CA VAL A 45 11.42 -0.28 0.72
C VAL A 45 11.16 0.35 -0.65
N GLY A 46 10.43 1.46 -0.71
CA GLY A 46 10.20 2.22 -1.95
C GLY A 46 9.21 1.60 -2.93
N VAL A 47 8.34 0.69 -2.50
CA VAL A 47 7.28 0.11 -3.34
C VAL A 47 6.14 1.10 -3.55
N ILE A 48 5.77 1.84 -2.50
CA ILE A 48 4.73 2.88 -2.56
C ILE A 48 5.30 4.26 -2.23
N ALA A 49 4.57 5.29 -2.63
CA ALA A 49 4.73 6.65 -2.15
C ALA A 49 3.39 7.16 -1.57
N TYR A 50 3.46 8.22 -0.77
CA TYR A 50 2.27 8.93 -0.33
C TYR A 50 2.17 10.25 -1.07
N GLU A 51 1.03 10.48 -1.71
CA GLU A 51 0.64 11.80 -2.18
C GLU A 51 -0.12 12.53 -1.06
N ALA A 52 0.14 13.82 -0.92
CA ALA A 52 -0.62 14.68 -0.04
C ALA A 52 -1.75 15.32 -0.84
N ASP A 53 -2.99 14.98 -0.52
CA ASP A 53 -4.15 15.73 -1.00
C ASP A 53 -4.98 16.20 0.19
N GLY A 54 -5.11 17.52 0.36
CA GLY A 54 -5.87 18.11 1.47
C GLY A 54 -5.45 17.65 2.88
N GLY A 55 -4.18 17.26 3.06
CA GLY A 55 -3.66 16.74 4.34
C GLY A 55 -3.88 15.24 4.57
N ARG A 56 -4.53 14.53 3.64
CA ARG A 56 -4.67 13.07 3.68
C ARG A 56 -3.52 12.40 2.93
N LYS A 57 -3.02 11.28 3.49
CA LYS A 57 -2.01 10.43 2.84
C LYS A 57 -2.70 9.48 1.87
N ARG A 58 -2.48 9.67 0.58
CA ARG A 58 -2.93 8.79 -0.49
C ARG A 58 -1.82 7.82 -0.88
N PRO A 59 -1.95 6.52 -0.58
CA PRO A 59 -0.95 5.55 -1.00
C PRO A 59 -1.04 5.35 -2.53
N ARG A 60 0.09 5.41 -3.22
CA ARG A 60 0.24 5.18 -4.65
C ARG A 60 1.44 4.29 -4.93
N LEU A 61 1.38 3.46 -5.97
CA LEU A 61 2.56 2.70 -6.39
C LEU A 61 3.62 3.66 -6.93
N LYS A 62 4.87 3.49 -6.50
CA LYS A 62 5.98 4.37 -6.95
C LYS A 62 6.39 4.06 -8.40
N HIS A 63 6.18 2.82 -8.84
CA HIS A 63 6.48 2.36 -10.19
C HIS A 63 5.29 1.57 -10.73
N GLU A 64 5.01 1.70 -12.03
CA GLU A 64 3.97 0.94 -12.73
C GLU A 64 4.23 -0.57 -12.65
N HIS A 65 5.52 -0.94 -12.67
CA HIS A 65 6.02 -2.31 -12.50
C HIS A 65 6.82 -2.42 -11.19
N VAL A 66 6.24 -3.05 -10.18
CA VAL A 66 6.96 -3.46 -8.95
C VAL A 66 7.44 -4.90 -9.16
N PHE A 67 8.74 -5.09 -9.40
CA PHE A 67 9.36 -6.41 -9.35
C PHE A 67 9.65 -6.75 -7.90
N VAL A 68 8.94 -7.74 -7.37
CA VAL A 68 9.17 -8.28 -6.03
C VAL A 68 9.95 -9.58 -6.22
N GLU A 69 11.25 -9.54 -5.98
CA GLU A 69 12.02 -10.78 -5.84
C GLU A 69 11.92 -11.26 -4.39
N PRO A 70 11.38 -12.46 -4.13
CA PRO A 70 11.53 -13.08 -2.83
C PRO A 70 13.02 -13.33 -2.59
N ILE A 71 13.57 -12.73 -1.53
CA ILE A 71 14.87 -13.14 -1.01
C ILE A 71 14.65 -14.53 -0.40
N VAL A 72 15.16 -15.57 -1.05
CA VAL A 72 15.20 -16.95 -0.53
C VAL A 72 16.19 -17.08 0.62
#